data_AF-A0A7U5XX67-F1
#
_entry.id   AF-A0A7U5XX67-F1
#
_cell.length_a   1.000
_cell.length_b   1.000
_cell.length_c   1.000
_cell.angle_alpha   90.00
_cell.angle_beta   90.00
_cell.angle_gamma   90.00
#
_symmetry.space_group_name_H-M   'P 1'
#
loop_
_entity.id
_entity.type
_entity.pdbx_description
1 polymer ?
#
loop_
_entity_poly.entity_id
_entity_poly.type
_entity_poly.pdbx_seq_one_letter_code
_entity_poly.pdbx_strand_id
1 'polypeptide(L)'
;MTRRPTLHRCRGFTLVEAIVVIVITGIVATFAAVFIRLPVQGYADTAERIALADAADTALGRINRELRLALPNTVKVTNGGTTLTFVLTKSGGRYVDVNDAPPPAILPLRFDRTSLQFDIVGPAPTGRAAILPNDLLVINNTGVAPADVYADTRDNVAEIASIAGSRVTLRANNLGTQSPSPYRFRVVAGTVTYACGSGQLLRHYIRAIPTPAAPAIGAANLVATRAQCAFGSVALPTQAGTALVTASLRLTSAGGEAISLVRQTQVENLP
;
A
#
# COMPACT_ATOMS: atom_id res chain seq x y z
N MET A 1 -79.79 51.82 -32.82
CA MET A 1 -78.32 51.91 -32.84
C MET A 1 -77.74 50.72 -32.08
N THR A 2 -77.18 49.73 -32.76
CA THR A 2 -76.39 48.67 -32.10
C THR A 2 -75.28 48.22 -33.06
N ARG A 3 -74.06 48.72 -32.85
CA ARG A 3 -72.84 48.25 -33.52
C ARG A 3 -72.54 46.83 -33.04
N ARG A 4 -72.45 45.86 -33.96
CA ARG A 4 -71.94 44.51 -33.67
C ARG A 4 -70.41 44.48 -33.83
N PRO A 5 -69.67 43.76 -32.98
CA PRO A 5 -68.22 43.67 -33.06
C PRO A 5 -67.78 42.76 -34.21
N THR A 6 -66.78 43.19 -34.98
CA THR A 6 -66.13 42.36 -35.99
C THR A 6 -65.14 41.41 -35.32
N LEU A 7 -65.53 40.13 -35.21
CA LEU A 7 -64.61 39.05 -34.87
C LEU A 7 -63.52 38.96 -35.96
N HIS A 8 -62.30 39.36 -35.61
CA HIS A 8 -61.14 39.09 -36.44
C HIS A 8 -60.96 37.58 -36.54
N ARG A 9 -61.18 37.04 -37.74
CA ARG A 9 -60.92 35.64 -38.05
C ARG A 9 -59.40 35.45 -38.00
N CYS A 10 -58.91 34.76 -36.96
CA CYS A 10 -57.52 34.32 -36.92
C CYS A 10 -57.25 33.54 -38.21
N ARG A 11 -56.35 34.06 -39.05
CA ARG A 11 -55.90 33.36 -40.25
C ARG A 11 -55.14 32.12 -39.78
N GLY A 12 -55.70 30.95 -40.07
CA GLY A 12 -55.05 29.67 -39.80
C GLY A 12 -53.82 29.48 -40.71
N PHE A 13 -52.84 28.75 -40.19
CA PHE A 13 -51.61 28.35 -40.88
C PHE A 13 -51.93 27.52 -42.13
N THR A 14 -51.18 27.71 -43.22
CA THR A 14 -51.41 26.89 -44.43
C THR A 14 -50.79 25.50 -44.28
N LEU A 15 -51.36 24.49 -44.94
CA LEU A 15 -50.85 23.11 -44.91
C LEU A 15 -49.38 23.04 -45.37
N VAL A 16 -49.01 23.84 -46.37
CA VAL A 16 -47.62 23.93 -46.86
C VAL A 16 -46.69 24.47 -45.79
N GLU A 17 -47.12 25.51 -45.07
CA GLU A 17 -46.35 26.12 -43.98
C GLU A 17 -46.12 25.12 -42.84
N ALA A 18 -47.13 24.32 -42.48
CA ALA A 18 -46.99 23.26 -41.47
C ALA A 18 -46.00 22.15 -41.90
N ILE A 19 -46.05 21.71 -43.16
CA ILE A 19 -45.11 20.71 -43.69
C ILE A 19 -43.67 21.24 -43.63
N VAL A 20 -43.44 22.47 -44.08
CA VAL A 20 -42.10 23.08 -44.09
C VAL A 20 -41.54 23.17 -42.66
N VAL A 21 -42.36 23.55 -41.67
CA VAL A 21 -41.94 23.61 -40.26
C VAL A 21 -41.54 22.23 -39.74
N ILE A 22 -42.33 21.19 -40.01
CA ILE A 22 -42.01 19.82 -39.56
C ILE A 22 -40.71 19.32 -40.19
N VAL A 23 -40.51 19.58 -41.48
CA VAL A 23 -39.29 19.16 -42.19
C VAL A 23 -38.06 19.88 -41.64
N ILE A 24 -38.12 21.21 -41.48
CA ILE A 24 -36.98 22.00 -40.97
C ILE A 24 -36.66 21.60 -39.52
N THR A 25 -37.67 21.44 -38.67
CA THR A 25 -37.46 21.01 -37.28
C THR A 25 -36.86 19.62 -37.18
N GLY A 26 -37.26 18.68 -38.05
CA GLY A 26 -36.64 17.36 -38.14
C GLY A 26 -35.15 17.40 -38.50
N ILE A 27 -34.77 18.23 -39.47
CA ILE A 27 -33.37 18.42 -39.87
C ILE A 27 -32.56 19.02 -38.72
N VAL A 28 -33.04 20.11 -38.12
CA VAL A 28 -32.35 20.80 -37.00
C VAL A 28 -32.22 19.89 -35.79
N ALA A 29 -33.27 19.14 -35.43
CA ALA A 29 -33.23 18.19 -34.30
C ALA A 29 -32.18 17.10 -34.52
N THR A 30 -32.01 16.62 -35.76
CA THR A 30 -31.00 15.63 -36.10
C THR A 30 -29.58 16.17 -35.94
N PHE A 31 -29.31 17.38 -36.42
CA PHE A 31 -28.02 18.04 -36.21
C PHE A 31 -27.73 18.28 -34.72
N ALA A 32 -28.71 18.82 -33.99
CA ALA A 32 -28.59 19.05 -32.55
C ALA A 32 -28.27 17.77 -31.79
N ALA A 33 -28.89 16.64 -32.15
CA ALA A 33 -28.61 15.34 -31.52
C ALA A 33 -27.15 14.89 -31.70
N VAL A 34 -26.54 15.11 -32.87
CA VAL A 34 -25.13 14.78 -33.12
C VAL A 34 -24.21 15.69 -32.31
N PHE A 35 -24.48 17.00 -32.30
CA PHE A 35 -23.68 17.98 -31.57
C PHE A 35 -23.72 17.79 -30.05
N ILE A 36 -24.78 17.20 -29.49
CA ILE A 36 -24.88 16.91 -28.05
C ILE A 36 -24.22 15.57 -27.70
N ARG A 37 -24.33 14.56 -28.57
CA ARG A 37 -23.77 13.23 -28.30
C ARG A 37 -22.26 13.25 -28.13
N LEU A 38 -21.55 13.96 -28.99
CA LEU A 38 -20.08 13.99 -29.00
C LEU A 38 -19.49 14.58 -27.68
N PRO A 39 -19.94 15.74 -27.18
CA PRO A 39 -19.49 16.24 -25.88
C PRO A 39 -19.84 15.33 -24.70
N VAL A 40 -21.03 14.72 -24.71
CA VAL A 40 -21.46 13.82 -23.62
C VAL A 40 -20.60 12.55 -23.59
N GLN A 41 -20.33 11.95 -24.75
CA GLN A 41 -19.43 10.80 -24.87
C GLN A 41 -18.01 11.17 -24.44
N GLY A 42 -17.48 12.30 -24.92
CA GLY A 42 -16.16 12.78 -24.52
C GLY A 42 -16.04 13.03 -23.01
N TYR A 43 -17.10 13.55 -22.38
CA TYR A 43 -17.15 13.71 -20.92
C TYR A 43 -17.12 12.36 -20.21
N ALA A 44 -17.91 11.38 -20.67
CA ALA A 44 -17.94 10.04 -20.09
C ALA A 44 -16.57 9.34 -20.19
N ASP A 45 -15.95 9.36 -21.37
CA ASP A 45 -14.62 8.79 -21.61
C ASP A 45 -13.55 9.44 -20.72
N THR A 46 -13.63 10.78 -20.56
CA THR A 46 -12.71 11.51 -19.69
C THR A 46 -12.90 11.14 -18.23
N ALA A 47 -14.15 11.01 -17.77
CA ALA A 47 -14.44 10.61 -16.40
C ALA A 47 -13.94 9.18 -16.09
N GLU A 48 -14.08 8.25 -17.04
CA GLU A 48 -13.58 6.88 -16.92
C GLU A 48 -12.05 6.83 -16.83
N ARG A 49 -11.36 7.62 -17.66
CA ARG A 49 -9.89 7.79 -17.61
C ARG A 49 -9.41 8.28 -16.26
N ILE A 50 -10.07 9.29 -15.71
CA ILE A 50 -9.71 9.88 -14.42
C ILE A 50 -9.91 8.84 -13.31
N ALA A 51 -11.05 8.14 -13.31
CA ALA A 51 -11.33 7.11 -12.32
C ALA A 51 -10.31 5.96 -12.33
N LEU A 52 -9.87 5.53 -13.53
CA LEU A 52 -8.80 4.55 -13.65
C LEU A 52 -7.48 5.09 -13.06
N ALA A 53 -7.11 6.33 -13.41
CA ALA A 53 -5.86 6.95 -12.96
C ALA A 53 -5.81 7.06 -11.44
N ASP A 54 -6.87 7.57 -10.83
CA ASP A 54 -6.99 7.70 -9.38
C ASP A 54 -6.94 6.34 -8.67
N ALA A 55 -7.59 5.32 -9.22
CA ALA A 55 -7.55 3.97 -8.68
C ALA A 55 -6.13 3.39 -8.73
N ALA A 56 -5.42 3.56 -9.85
CA ALA A 56 -4.06 3.08 -10.02
C ALA A 56 -3.08 3.82 -9.09
N ASP A 57 -3.20 5.14 -8.97
CA ASP A 57 -2.36 5.94 -8.07
C ASP A 57 -2.64 5.67 -6.59
N THR A 58 -3.89 5.42 -6.22
CA THR A 58 -4.25 5.02 -4.86
C THR A 58 -3.63 3.66 -4.51
N ALA A 59 -3.73 2.68 -5.42
CA ALA A 59 -3.15 1.36 -5.23
C ALA A 59 -1.61 1.41 -5.12
N LEU A 60 -0.94 2.07 -6.06
CA LEU A 60 0.52 2.23 -6.05
C LEU A 60 0.99 3.10 -4.88
N GLY A 61 0.21 4.12 -4.51
CA GLY A 61 0.46 4.99 -3.36
C GLY A 61 0.42 4.22 -2.05
N ARG A 62 -0.55 3.30 -1.89
CA ARG A 62 -0.60 2.38 -0.74
C ARG A 62 0.63 1.48 -0.69
N ILE A 63 0.97 0.83 -1.81
CA ILE A 63 2.15 -0.06 -1.90
C ILE A 63 3.42 0.70 -1.51
N ASN A 64 3.66 1.89 -2.07
CA ASN A 64 4.83 2.72 -1.78
C ASN A 64 4.91 3.12 -0.29
N ARG A 65 3.79 3.53 0.33
CA ARG A 65 3.78 3.86 1.76
C ARG A 65 4.14 2.66 2.64
N GLU A 66 3.65 1.48 2.32
CA GLU A 66 3.97 0.26 3.09
C GLU A 66 5.40 -0.24 2.82
N LEU A 67 5.89 -0.14 1.58
CA LEU A 67 7.27 -0.48 1.22
C LEU A 67 8.30 0.38 1.95
N ARG A 68 8.01 1.66 2.19
CA ARG A 68 8.87 2.53 3.00
C ARG A 68 8.97 2.12 4.47
N LEU A 69 8.05 1.27 4.93
CA LEU A 69 8.03 0.68 6.26
C LEU A 69 8.48 -0.78 6.25
N ALA A 70 8.98 -1.29 5.12
CA ALA A 70 9.53 -2.63 5.03
C ALA A 70 10.74 -2.76 5.97
N LEU A 71 10.80 -3.89 6.66
CA LEU A 71 11.99 -4.24 7.44
C LEU A 71 13.17 -4.41 6.46
N PRO A 72 14.36 -3.87 6.77
CA PRO A 72 15.55 -4.01 5.95
C PRO A 72 15.77 -5.45 5.50
N ASN A 73 16.18 -5.65 4.24
CA ASN A 73 16.53 -6.95 3.66
C ASN A 73 15.39 -7.99 3.61
N THR A 74 14.12 -7.58 3.76
CA THR A 74 12.98 -8.52 3.73
C THR A 74 12.16 -8.54 2.44
N VAL A 75 12.37 -7.58 1.54
CA VAL A 75 11.60 -7.48 0.30
C VAL A 75 11.97 -8.63 -0.64
N LYS A 76 10.95 -9.37 -1.08
CA LYS A 76 11.06 -10.48 -2.03
C LYS A 76 10.02 -10.31 -3.13
N VAL A 77 10.45 -10.49 -4.37
CA VAL A 77 9.59 -10.59 -5.54
C VAL A 77 9.61 -12.03 -6.04
N THR A 78 8.44 -12.62 -6.22
CA THR A 78 8.26 -14.04 -6.57
C THR A 78 7.21 -14.19 -7.68
N ASN A 79 6.94 -15.44 -8.11
CA ASN A 79 5.93 -15.76 -9.13
C ASN A 79 6.11 -14.96 -10.44
N GLY A 80 7.35 -14.90 -10.93
CA GLY A 80 7.68 -14.17 -12.17
C GLY A 80 7.44 -12.67 -12.11
N GLY A 81 7.43 -12.05 -10.92
CA GLY A 81 7.18 -10.63 -10.75
C GLY A 81 5.74 -10.26 -10.40
N THR A 82 4.84 -11.23 -10.21
CA THR A 82 3.42 -10.93 -9.90
C THR A 82 3.13 -10.83 -8.40
N THR A 83 4.10 -11.23 -7.56
CA THR A 83 3.94 -11.28 -6.11
C THR A 83 5.08 -10.55 -5.40
N LEU A 84 4.75 -9.53 -4.62
CA LEU A 84 5.66 -8.75 -3.80
C LEU A 84 5.38 -9.02 -2.32
N THR A 85 6.38 -9.50 -1.57
CA THR A 85 6.26 -9.83 -0.15
C THR A 85 7.34 -9.14 0.66
N PHE A 86 6.99 -8.63 1.84
CA PHE A 86 7.94 -8.03 2.78
C PHE A 86 7.39 -8.04 4.20
N VAL A 87 8.28 -7.89 5.17
CA VAL A 87 7.92 -7.77 6.59
C VAL A 87 7.65 -6.28 6.89
N LEU A 88 6.47 -5.96 7.43
CA LEU A 88 6.06 -4.60 7.74
C LEU A 88 6.47 -4.23 9.18
N THR A 89 7.25 -3.16 9.32
CA THR A 89 7.54 -2.54 10.62
C THR A 89 6.44 -1.57 11.01
N LYS A 90 6.14 -1.46 12.31
CA LYS A 90 5.20 -0.45 12.83
C LYS A 90 5.84 0.55 13.78
N SER A 91 6.90 0.15 14.47
CA SER A 91 7.64 1.01 15.39
C SER A 91 9.05 0.46 15.60
N GLY A 92 9.78 1.06 16.53
CA GLY A 92 11.14 0.68 16.89
C GLY A 92 11.63 1.60 17.99
N GLY A 93 12.84 1.35 18.45
CA GLY A 93 13.45 2.15 19.49
C GLY A 93 14.93 1.88 19.59
N ARG A 94 15.55 2.57 20.55
CA ARG A 94 16.91 2.27 20.98
C ARG A 94 16.86 1.52 22.30
N TYR A 95 17.85 0.68 22.51
CA TYR A 95 18.10 0.02 23.78
C TYR A 95 19.46 0.47 24.30
N VAL A 96 19.71 0.27 25.59
CA VAL A 96 21.04 0.52 26.18
C VAL A 96 21.82 -0.79 26.21
N ASP A 97 23.10 -0.71 25.86
CA ASP A 97 23.99 -1.85 25.96
C ASP A 97 24.47 -2.07 27.40
N VAL A 98 24.74 -3.32 27.77
CA VAL A 98 25.28 -3.63 29.11
C VAL A 98 26.66 -3.02 29.33
N ASN A 99 27.46 -2.87 28.27
CA ASN A 99 28.81 -2.31 28.34
C ASN A 99 28.82 -0.78 28.52
N ASP A 100 27.68 -0.11 28.29
CA ASP A 100 27.54 1.33 28.52
C ASP A 100 27.32 1.68 30.01
N ALA A 101 27.33 0.68 30.91
CA ALA A 101 27.18 0.83 32.36
C ALA A 101 25.99 1.73 32.78
N PRO A 102 24.76 1.42 32.36
CA PRO A 102 23.61 2.25 32.71
C PRO A 102 23.35 2.31 34.23
N PRO A 103 22.70 3.39 34.72
CA PRO A 103 22.23 3.45 36.10
C PRO A 103 21.33 2.27 36.46
N PRO A 104 21.29 1.81 37.73
CA PRO A 104 20.52 0.62 38.14
C PRO A 104 19.01 0.66 37.84
N ALA A 105 18.44 1.85 37.65
CA ALA A 105 17.03 2.02 37.29
C ALA A 105 16.71 1.63 35.83
N ILE A 106 17.72 1.62 34.94
CA ILE A 106 17.59 1.33 33.52
C ILE A 106 18.13 -0.08 33.26
N LEU A 107 17.29 -0.95 32.69
CA LEU A 107 17.67 -2.30 32.31
C LEU A 107 18.24 -2.30 30.88
N PRO A 108 19.52 -2.63 30.67
CA PRO A 108 20.07 -2.81 29.32
C PRO A 108 19.50 -4.05 28.66
N LEU A 109 19.46 -4.06 27.33
CA LEU A 109 19.15 -5.28 26.59
C LEU A 109 20.36 -6.21 26.65
N ARG A 110 20.13 -7.44 27.12
CA ARG A 110 21.20 -8.44 27.23
C ARG A 110 21.14 -9.46 26.12
N PHE A 111 22.31 -9.75 25.57
CA PHE A 111 22.55 -10.74 24.51
C PHE A 111 23.12 -12.06 25.08
N ASP A 112 23.29 -12.15 26.40
CA ASP A 112 23.71 -13.37 27.11
C ASP A 112 22.53 -14.33 27.42
N ARG A 113 21.32 -13.97 27.00
CA ARG A 113 20.05 -14.71 27.21
C ARG A 113 19.62 -14.85 28.68
N THR A 114 20.25 -14.13 29.61
CA THR A 114 19.95 -14.21 31.05
C THR A 114 18.77 -13.33 31.49
N SER A 115 18.47 -12.28 30.72
CA SER A 115 17.37 -11.36 30.99
C SER A 115 16.31 -11.43 29.89
N LEU A 116 15.05 -11.38 30.30
CA LEU A 116 13.90 -11.21 29.41
C LEU A 116 13.41 -9.76 29.36
N GLN A 117 14.01 -8.86 30.15
CA GLN A 117 13.53 -7.49 30.28
C GLN A 117 14.61 -6.49 29.90
N PHE A 118 14.18 -5.41 29.27
CA PHE A 118 15.01 -4.24 28.98
C PHE A 118 14.13 -2.98 28.92
N ASP A 119 14.76 -1.82 29.08
CA ASP A 119 14.10 -0.53 28.96
C ASP A 119 14.41 0.11 27.60
N ILE A 120 13.37 0.64 26.97
CA ILE A 120 13.49 1.47 25.77
C ILE A 120 14.12 2.80 26.17
N VAL A 121 15.07 3.28 25.35
CA VAL A 121 15.60 4.63 25.48
C VAL A 121 14.55 5.63 25.00
N GLY A 122 13.94 6.34 25.94
CA GLY A 122 12.86 7.29 25.70
C GLY A 122 11.46 6.71 25.94
N PRO A 123 10.40 7.47 25.64
CA PRO A 123 9.03 7.00 25.85
C PRO A 123 8.68 5.87 24.89
N ALA A 124 7.90 4.89 25.38
CA ALA A 124 7.34 3.86 24.52
C ALA A 124 6.38 4.48 23.49
N PRO A 125 6.34 3.95 22.25
CA PRO A 125 5.41 4.45 21.23
C PRO A 125 3.96 4.18 21.64
N THR A 126 3.06 5.08 21.23
CA THR A 126 1.62 5.02 21.58
C THR A 126 0.73 4.98 20.33
N GLY A 127 -0.59 4.81 20.52
CA GLY A 127 -1.56 4.78 19.43
C GLY A 127 -1.32 3.62 18.46
N ARG A 128 -1.33 3.90 17.15
CA ARG A 128 -1.16 2.86 16.10
C ARG A 128 0.25 2.24 16.07
N ALA A 129 1.24 2.92 16.65
CA ALA A 129 2.63 2.46 16.75
C ALA A 129 2.91 1.74 18.08
N ALA A 130 1.90 1.62 18.97
CA ALA A 130 2.06 0.98 20.27
C ALA A 130 2.58 -0.44 20.14
N ILE A 131 3.51 -0.80 21.02
CA ILE A 131 4.02 -2.15 21.17
C ILE A 131 2.96 -2.96 21.93
N LEU A 132 2.62 -4.14 21.40
CA LEU A 132 1.56 -5.00 21.90
C LEU A 132 2.10 -6.41 22.18
N PRO A 133 1.46 -7.17 23.07
CA PRO A 133 1.76 -8.60 23.23
C PRO A 133 1.70 -9.36 21.89
N ASN A 134 2.63 -10.30 21.74
CA ASN A 134 2.86 -11.13 20.55
C ASN A 134 3.32 -10.34 19.30
N ASP A 135 3.77 -9.09 19.46
CA ASP A 135 4.60 -8.47 18.42
C ASP A 135 5.98 -9.11 18.39
N LEU A 136 6.63 -9.03 17.23
CA LEU A 136 8.00 -9.47 17.07
C LEU A 136 8.94 -8.27 17.13
N LEU A 137 9.91 -8.35 18.04
CA LEU A 137 11.06 -7.47 18.08
C LEU A 137 12.13 -8.05 17.15
N VAL A 138 12.70 -7.21 16.29
CA VAL A 138 13.77 -7.57 15.36
C VAL A 138 14.96 -6.63 15.55
N ILE A 139 16.16 -7.18 15.60
CA ILE A 139 17.41 -6.43 15.73
C ILE A 139 18.26 -6.68 14.48
N ASN A 140 18.93 -5.65 13.98
CA ASN A 140 19.99 -5.76 12.98
C ASN A 140 19.75 -6.80 11.85
N ASN A 141 18.64 -6.72 11.12
CA ASN A 141 18.32 -7.70 10.08
C ASN A 141 19.16 -7.51 8.82
N THR A 142 20.29 -8.23 8.73
CA THR A 142 21.23 -8.16 7.60
C THR A 142 20.75 -8.93 6.37
N GLY A 143 19.77 -9.83 6.55
CA GLY A 143 19.28 -10.73 5.49
C GLY A 143 20.23 -11.88 5.18
N VAL A 144 21.19 -12.13 6.08
CA VAL A 144 22.09 -13.29 6.04
C VAL A 144 22.15 -13.89 7.44
N ALA A 145 22.07 -15.22 7.53
CA ALA A 145 22.18 -15.92 8.80
C ALA A 145 23.50 -15.57 9.51
N PRO A 146 23.50 -15.41 10.86
CA PRO A 146 22.39 -15.72 11.76
C PRO A 146 21.34 -14.59 11.91
N ALA A 147 21.66 -13.38 11.46
CA ALA A 147 20.80 -12.19 11.55
C ALA A 147 19.88 -12.01 10.34
N ASP A 148 19.12 -13.06 10.01
CA ASP A 148 18.10 -13.06 8.97
C ASP A 148 16.76 -13.51 9.54
N VAL A 149 15.75 -12.64 9.48
CA VAL A 149 14.40 -12.97 9.92
C VAL A 149 13.77 -14.15 9.17
N TYR A 150 14.27 -14.51 7.98
CA TYR A 150 13.77 -15.64 7.22
C TYR A 150 14.55 -16.94 7.44
N ALA A 151 15.64 -16.92 8.21
CA ALA A 151 16.39 -18.12 8.55
C ALA A 151 15.64 -19.01 9.56
N ASP A 152 15.83 -20.32 9.46
CA ASP A 152 15.25 -21.30 10.40
C ASP A 152 15.75 -21.07 11.83
N THR A 153 17.04 -20.79 11.98
CA THR A 153 17.66 -20.33 13.22
C THR A 153 18.01 -18.85 13.07
N ARG A 154 17.18 -18.00 13.66
CA ARG A 154 17.35 -16.55 13.66
C ARG A 154 17.63 -16.05 15.08
N ASP A 155 18.79 -15.43 15.27
CA ASP A 155 19.24 -14.90 16.55
C ASP A 155 18.94 -13.39 16.70
N ASN A 156 18.06 -12.88 15.87
CA ASN A 156 17.79 -11.47 15.78
C ASN A 156 16.30 -11.14 15.93
N VAL A 157 15.49 -12.14 16.30
CA VAL A 157 14.05 -12.01 16.52
C VAL A 157 13.68 -12.51 17.93
N ALA A 158 12.86 -11.73 18.63
CA ALA A 158 12.27 -12.13 19.91
C ALA A 158 10.79 -11.74 19.96
N GLU A 159 9.95 -12.56 20.60
CA GLU A 159 8.54 -12.23 20.81
C GLU A 159 8.36 -11.40 22.07
N ILE A 160 7.53 -10.36 21.99
CA ILE A 160 7.21 -9.48 23.11
C ILE A 160 6.03 -10.07 23.89
N ALA A 161 6.24 -10.33 25.18
CA ALA A 161 5.20 -10.80 26.10
C ALA A 161 4.33 -9.64 26.61
N SER A 162 4.95 -8.53 27.02
CA SER A 162 4.24 -7.36 27.55
C SER A 162 5.12 -6.11 27.53
N ILE A 163 4.50 -4.94 27.71
CA ILE A 163 5.18 -3.67 27.90
C ILE A 163 4.51 -2.90 29.05
N ALA A 164 5.31 -2.30 29.93
CA ALA A 164 4.86 -1.45 31.03
C ALA A 164 5.74 -0.19 31.10
N GLY A 165 5.17 0.97 30.79
CA GLY A 165 5.97 2.19 30.58
C GLY A 165 6.96 1.99 29.43
N SER A 166 8.25 2.22 29.66
CA SER A 166 9.34 1.92 28.71
C SER A 166 9.90 0.50 28.83
N ARG A 167 9.45 -0.29 29.82
CA ARG A 167 9.98 -1.63 30.07
C ARG A 167 9.31 -2.66 29.18
N VAL A 168 10.10 -3.31 28.33
CA VAL A 168 9.66 -4.41 27.47
C VAL A 168 10.02 -5.73 28.13
N THR A 169 9.09 -6.67 28.14
CA THR A 169 9.33 -8.06 28.55
C THR A 169 9.19 -8.97 27.33
N LEU A 170 10.25 -9.72 27.04
CA LEU A 170 10.31 -10.73 26.00
C LEU A 170 9.75 -12.06 26.53
N ARG A 171 9.12 -12.85 25.67
CA ARG A 171 8.66 -14.21 26.00
C ARG A 171 9.84 -15.17 26.13
N ALA A 172 10.83 -15.01 25.26
CA ALA A 172 12.10 -15.71 25.29
C ALA A 172 13.19 -14.79 24.74
N ASN A 173 14.39 -14.88 25.30
CA ASN A 173 15.56 -14.17 24.77
C ASN A 173 16.38 -15.12 23.90
N ASN A 174 16.04 -15.14 22.61
CA ASN A 174 16.74 -15.92 21.59
C ASN A 174 17.74 -15.07 20.81
N LEU A 175 18.08 -13.88 21.32
CA LEU A 175 18.98 -12.98 20.63
C LEU A 175 20.39 -13.58 20.54
N GLY A 176 21.18 -13.06 19.59
CA GLY A 176 22.58 -13.40 19.39
C GLY A 176 23.40 -13.04 20.62
N THR A 177 24.71 -13.29 20.56
CA THR A 177 25.58 -13.12 21.73
C THR A 177 26.24 -11.75 21.82
N GLN A 178 26.07 -10.90 20.82
CA GLN A 178 26.66 -9.56 20.76
C GLN A 178 25.62 -8.53 20.38
N SER A 179 25.75 -7.36 20.99
CA SER A 179 24.90 -6.21 20.71
C SER A 179 25.38 -5.47 19.46
N PRO A 180 24.56 -5.36 18.40
CA PRO A 180 24.93 -4.65 17.20
C PRO A 180 24.76 -3.13 17.33
N SER A 181 25.79 -2.38 16.95
CA SER A 181 25.66 -0.95 16.68
C SER A 181 24.67 -0.73 15.52
N PRO A 182 23.76 0.28 15.58
CA PRO A 182 23.73 1.41 16.51
C PRO A 182 22.72 1.26 17.67
N TYR A 183 22.61 0.06 18.27
CA TYR A 183 21.75 -0.23 19.43
C TYR A 183 20.26 0.08 19.19
N ARG A 184 19.76 -0.36 18.03
CA ARG A 184 18.38 -0.17 17.60
C ARG A 184 17.64 -1.49 17.47
N PHE A 185 16.34 -1.45 17.76
CA PHE A 185 15.42 -2.53 17.46
C PHE A 185 14.23 -2.00 16.66
N ARG A 186 13.61 -2.89 15.88
CA ARG A 186 12.36 -2.65 15.15
C ARG A 186 11.29 -3.54 15.73
N VAL A 187 10.06 -3.06 15.73
CA VAL A 187 8.88 -3.85 16.07
C VAL A 187 8.10 -4.10 14.80
N VAL A 188 7.90 -5.38 14.51
CA VAL A 188 7.26 -5.87 13.31
C VAL A 188 5.77 -6.12 13.58
N ALA A 189 4.93 -5.63 12.69
CA ALA A 189 3.50 -5.92 12.71
C ALA A 189 3.18 -7.28 12.09
N GLY A 190 3.92 -7.69 11.07
CA GLY A 190 3.71 -8.96 10.37
C GLY A 190 4.16 -8.90 8.91
N THR A 191 3.84 -9.93 8.14
CA THR A 191 4.19 -10.01 6.71
C THR A 191 3.04 -9.54 5.83
N VAL A 192 3.35 -8.70 4.86
CA VAL A 192 2.43 -8.22 3.82
C VAL A 192 2.81 -8.84 2.48
N THR A 193 1.81 -9.28 1.73
CA THR A 193 1.97 -9.77 0.36
C THR A 193 0.98 -9.07 -0.56
N TYR A 194 1.50 -8.41 -1.60
CA TYR A 194 0.72 -7.99 -2.75
C TYR A 194 0.81 -9.05 -3.83
N ALA A 195 -0.32 -9.61 -4.22
CA ALA A 195 -0.41 -10.65 -5.23
C ALA A 195 -1.33 -10.20 -6.36
N CYS A 196 -0.82 -10.26 -7.59
CA CYS A 196 -1.59 -9.97 -8.79
C CYS A 196 -1.94 -11.27 -9.50
N GLY A 197 -3.23 -11.53 -9.68
CA GLY A 197 -3.71 -12.78 -10.28
C GLY A 197 -5.19 -12.69 -10.59
N SER A 198 -5.64 -13.41 -11.63
CA SER A 198 -7.06 -13.44 -12.04
C SER A 198 -7.67 -12.05 -12.27
N GLY A 199 -6.87 -11.11 -12.76
CA GLY A 199 -7.30 -9.72 -12.99
C GLY A 199 -7.55 -8.93 -11.70
N GLN A 200 -7.00 -9.35 -10.55
CA GLN A 200 -7.12 -8.63 -9.29
C GLN A 200 -5.75 -8.38 -8.69
N LEU A 201 -5.61 -7.24 -8.02
CA LEU A 201 -4.52 -6.96 -7.10
C LEU A 201 -5.05 -7.13 -5.68
N LEU A 202 -4.57 -8.15 -4.99
CA LEU A 202 -4.93 -8.46 -3.62
C LEU A 202 -3.78 -8.09 -2.68
N ARG A 203 -4.13 -7.63 -1.49
CA ARG A 203 -3.19 -7.43 -0.38
C ARG A 203 -3.53 -8.41 0.73
N HIS A 204 -2.62 -9.32 0.99
CA HIS A 204 -2.67 -10.25 2.10
C HIS A 204 -1.85 -9.74 3.28
N TYR A 205 -2.23 -10.13 4.49
CA TYR A 205 -1.49 -9.85 5.70
C TYR A 205 -1.63 -10.97 6.72
N ILE A 206 -0.52 -11.34 7.35
CA ILE A 206 -0.49 -12.25 8.48
C ILE A 206 0.33 -11.64 9.61
N ARG A 207 -0.05 -11.92 10.86
CA ARG A 207 0.69 -11.48 12.05
C ARG A 207 1.79 -12.50 12.41
N ALA A 208 2.66 -12.78 11.45
CA ALA A 208 3.79 -13.69 11.59
C ALA A 208 4.85 -13.36 10.52
N ILE A 209 6.06 -13.88 10.71
CA ILE A 209 7.11 -13.88 9.68
C ILE A 209 7.35 -15.34 9.27
N PRO A 210 6.95 -15.75 8.05
CA PRO A 210 7.21 -17.10 7.54
C PRO A 210 8.69 -17.43 7.50
N THR A 211 9.05 -18.67 7.82
CA THR A 211 10.42 -19.22 7.75
C THR A 211 10.36 -20.57 7.02
N PRO A 212 10.99 -20.71 5.83
CA PRO A 212 11.70 -19.68 5.07
C PRO A 212 10.76 -18.60 4.50
N ALA A 213 11.34 -17.59 3.84
CA ALA A 213 10.59 -16.53 3.18
C ALA A 213 9.55 -17.11 2.20
N ALA A 214 8.27 -16.86 2.47
CA ALA A 214 7.17 -17.28 1.62
C ALA A 214 6.12 -16.17 1.49
N PRO A 215 5.39 -16.10 0.36
CA PRO A 215 4.23 -15.23 0.25
C PRO A 215 3.22 -15.55 1.36
N ALA A 216 2.83 -14.53 2.12
CA ALA A 216 1.80 -14.67 3.14
C ALA A 216 0.42 -14.72 2.47
N ILE A 217 -0.09 -15.91 2.18
CA ILE A 217 -1.44 -16.09 1.61
C ILE A 217 -2.44 -16.34 2.74
N GLY A 218 -2.74 -15.27 3.49
CA GLY A 218 -3.78 -15.24 4.52
C GLY A 218 -5.02 -14.47 4.08
N ALA A 219 -5.72 -13.83 5.03
CA ALA A 219 -6.83 -12.94 4.73
C ALA A 219 -6.42 -11.86 3.71
N ALA A 220 -7.26 -11.67 2.68
CA ALA A 220 -6.98 -10.83 1.53
C ALA A 220 -7.93 -9.64 1.46
N ASN A 221 -7.41 -8.47 1.10
CA ASN A 221 -8.18 -7.30 0.77
C ASN A 221 -7.99 -6.96 -0.71
N LEU A 222 -9.10 -6.71 -1.41
CA LEU A 222 -9.08 -6.24 -2.78
C LEU A 222 -8.52 -4.81 -2.84
N VAL A 223 -7.46 -4.60 -3.61
CA VAL A 223 -6.84 -3.29 -3.83
C VAL A 223 -7.32 -2.70 -5.14
N ALA A 224 -7.35 -3.52 -6.21
CA ALA A 224 -7.84 -3.14 -7.52
C ALA A 224 -8.39 -4.34 -8.30
N THR A 225 -9.36 -4.09 -9.17
CA THR A 225 -9.92 -5.07 -10.12
C THR A 225 -9.49 -4.75 -11.54
N ARG A 226 -9.58 -5.75 -12.44
CA ARG A 226 -9.08 -5.67 -13.82
C ARG A 226 -7.62 -5.18 -13.86
N ALA A 227 -6.84 -5.68 -12.91
CA ALA A 227 -5.48 -5.29 -12.67
C ALA A 227 -4.50 -6.31 -13.26
N GLN A 228 -3.44 -5.80 -13.88
CA GLN A 228 -2.26 -6.52 -14.31
C GLN A 228 -1.06 -5.82 -13.70
N CYS A 229 -0.16 -6.56 -13.08
CA CYS A 229 0.89 -5.97 -12.27
C CYS A 229 2.22 -6.66 -12.55
N ALA A 230 3.30 -5.89 -12.50
CA ALA A 230 4.65 -6.44 -12.43
C ALA A 230 5.45 -5.70 -11.35
N PHE A 231 6.12 -6.49 -10.53
CA PHE A 231 7.00 -6.04 -9.47
C PHE A 231 8.43 -6.43 -9.83
N GLY A 232 9.37 -5.55 -9.49
CA GLY A 232 10.80 -5.80 -9.59
C GLY A 232 11.50 -5.27 -8.35
N SER A 233 12.56 -5.94 -7.93
CA SER A 233 13.42 -5.49 -6.84
C SER A 233 14.88 -5.62 -7.26
N VAL A 234 15.60 -4.50 -7.22
CA VAL A 234 17.03 -4.46 -7.57
C VAL A 234 17.79 -3.88 -6.39
N ALA A 235 18.78 -4.61 -5.88
CA ALA A 235 19.72 -4.07 -4.90
C ALA A 235 20.64 -3.07 -5.62
N LEU A 236 20.82 -1.87 -5.06
CA LEU A 236 21.62 -0.82 -5.67
C LEU A 236 23.10 -1.01 -5.28
N PRO A 237 24.01 -1.37 -6.21
CA PRO A 237 25.38 -1.76 -5.85
C PRO A 237 26.22 -0.60 -5.27
N THR A 238 25.87 0.63 -5.63
CA THR A 238 26.63 1.85 -5.30
C THR A 238 26.07 2.61 -4.10
N GLN A 239 24.94 2.16 -3.54
CA GLN A 239 24.34 2.70 -2.33
C GLN A 239 24.22 1.58 -1.31
N ALA A 240 25.25 1.44 -0.46
CA ALA A 240 25.29 0.41 0.56
C ALA A 240 23.99 0.42 1.37
N GLY A 241 23.31 -0.72 1.41
CA GLY A 241 22.07 -0.86 2.17
C GLY A 241 20.85 -0.14 1.58
N THR A 242 20.71 -0.03 0.25
CA THR A 242 19.43 0.36 -0.36
C THR A 242 19.02 -0.57 -1.51
N ALA A 243 17.71 -0.68 -1.75
CA ALA A 243 17.15 -1.38 -2.89
C ALA A 243 16.09 -0.51 -3.57
N LEU A 244 15.95 -0.66 -4.89
CA LEU A 244 14.89 -0.04 -5.66
C LEU A 244 13.82 -1.07 -5.98
N VAL A 245 12.60 -0.83 -5.49
CA VAL A 245 11.42 -1.64 -5.80
C VAL A 245 10.59 -0.90 -6.83
N THR A 246 10.37 -1.52 -7.98
CA THR A 246 9.49 -1.02 -9.04
C THR A 246 8.17 -1.77 -8.97
N ALA A 247 7.06 -1.03 -8.93
CA ALA A 247 5.71 -1.57 -9.06
C ALA A 247 5.06 -0.94 -10.29
N SER A 248 4.72 -1.76 -11.29
CA SER A 248 3.89 -1.37 -12.43
C SER A 248 2.49 -1.93 -12.24
N LEU A 249 1.49 -1.11 -12.57
CA LEU A 249 0.09 -1.45 -12.48
C LEU A 249 -0.62 -0.96 -13.74
N ARG A 250 -1.19 -1.90 -14.48
CA ARG A 250 -2.11 -1.64 -15.59
C ARG A 250 -3.53 -1.97 -15.13
N LEU A 251 -4.41 -0.98 -15.22
CA LEU A 251 -5.84 -1.16 -14.96
C LEU A 251 -6.60 -1.06 -16.27
N THR A 252 -7.60 -1.92 -16.44
CA THR A 252 -8.49 -1.92 -17.61
C THR A 252 -9.92 -1.71 -17.15
N SER A 253 -10.66 -0.83 -17.79
CA SER A 253 -12.06 -0.60 -17.49
C SER A 253 -12.97 -1.66 -18.09
N ALA A 254 -14.28 -1.56 -17.82
CA ALA A 254 -15.26 -2.42 -18.46
C ALA A 254 -15.42 -2.11 -19.96
N GLY A 255 -15.20 -0.86 -20.37
CA GLY A 255 -15.23 -0.42 -21.78
C GLY A 255 -13.99 -0.82 -22.60
N GLY A 256 -12.99 -1.45 -21.96
CA GLY A 256 -11.75 -1.89 -22.61
C GLY A 256 -10.65 -0.82 -22.64
N GLU A 257 -10.91 0.37 -22.10
CA GLU A 257 -9.87 1.37 -21.90
C GLU A 257 -8.86 0.90 -20.85
N ALA A 258 -7.58 1.19 -21.06
CA ALA A 258 -6.54 0.81 -20.10
C ALA A 258 -5.49 1.89 -19.92
N ILE A 259 -5.04 2.02 -18.68
CA ILE A 259 -3.91 2.87 -18.31
C ILE A 259 -2.81 2.03 -17.66
N SER A 260 -1.57 2.51 -17.70
CA SER A 260 -0.45 1.88 -17.01
C SER A 260 0.32 2.93 -16.24
N LEU A 261 0.52 2.72 -14.95
CA LEU A 261 1.35 3.55 -14.09
C LEU A 261 2.51 2.73 -13.54
N VAL A 262 3.62 3.41 -13.28
CA VAL A 262 4.81 2.81 -12.67
C VAL A 262 5.23 3.68 -11.49
N ARG A 263 5.55 3.04 -10.37
CA ARG A 263 6.09 3.72 -9.19
C ARG A 263 7.35 3.01 -8.72
N GLN A 264 8.40 3.78 -8.51
CA GLN A 264 9.65 3.31 -7.94
C GLN A 264 9.77 3.77 -6.49
N THR A 265 10.11 2.84 -5.61
CA THR A 265 10.26 3.08 -4.18
C THR A 265 11.67 2.65 -3.77
N GLN A 266 12.44 3.59 -3.24
CA GLN A 266 13.69 3.27 -2.56
C GLN A 266 13.37 2.69 -1.18
N VAL A 267 13.91 1.50 -0.91
CA VAL A 267 13.79 0.80 0.36
C VAL A 267 15.15 0.84 1.06
N GLU A 268 15.14 1.22 2.33
CA GLU A 268 16.33 1.22 3.18
C GLU A 268 16.58 -0.19 3.70
N ASN A 269 17.72 -0.75 3.31
CA ASN A 269 18.25 -2.04 3.73
C ASN A 269 19.38 -1.89 4.77
N LEU A 270 19.51 -0.72 5.41
CA LEU A 270 20.39 -0.55 6.56
C LEU A 270 19.70 -1.12 7.82
N PRO A 271 20.26 -2.16 8.45
CA PRO A 271 19.64 -2.96 9.51
C PRO A 271 19.56 -2.29 10.88
#